data_AF-A0A323U0K0-F1
#
_entry.id   AF-A0A323U0K0-F1
#
_cell.length_a   1.000
_cell.length_b   1.000
_cell.length_c   1.000
_cell.angle_alpha   90.00
_cell.angle_beta   90.00
_cell.angle_gamma   90.00
#
_symmetry.space_group_name_H-M   'P 1'
#
loop_
_entity.id
_entity.type
_entity.pdbx_description
1 polymer ?
#
loop_
_entity_poly.entity_id
_entity_poly.type
_entity_poly.pdbx_seq_one_letter_code
_entity_poly.pdbx_strand_id
1 'polypeptide(L)'
;MRQWRPLRDGRGEPNPQPPRPEHRHGGCQVFITDVKLKIGDERVYYPDVMVTCDPTDNNELYVLRPCVPIEVLSPATQRTDRTEKLEKYLEIPSLRLYRTGVRSRPTSA
;
A
#
# COMPACT_ATOMS: atom_id res chain seq x y z
N MET A 1 -22.29 -5.55 28.87
CA MET A 1 -22.22 -5.16 27.43
C MET A 1 -21.07 -5.94 26.82
N ARG A 2 -21.37 -6.83 25.86
CA ARG A 2 -20.47 -7.93 25.48
C ARG A 2 -19.29 -7.42 24.66
N GLN A 3 -18.11 -7.74 25.18
CA GLN A 3 -16.80 -7.67 24.57
C GLN A 3 -16.79 -8.40 23.22
N TRP A 4 -16.52 -7.67 22.14
CA TRP A 4 -16.30 -8.22 20.80
C TRP A 4 -15.03 -9.08 20.83
N ARG A 5 -15.17 -10.39 20.61
CA ARG A 5 -14.04 -11.32 20.37
C ARG A 5 -14.16 -11.77 18.91
N PRO A 6 -13.20 -11.45 18.02
CA PRO A 6 -13.27 -11.89 16.64
C PRO A 6 -13.02 -13.40 16.55
N LEU A 7 -13.83 -14.07 15.72
CA LEU A 7 -13.62 -15.44 15.29
C LEU A 7 -12.35 -15.47 14.43
N ARG A 8 -11.41 -16.36 14.76
CA ARG A 8 -10.22 -16.64 13.96
C ARG A 8 -10.66 -17.32 12.67
N ASP A 9 -10.09 -16.97 11.53
CA ASP A 9 -10.28 -17.77 10.33
C ASP A 9 -9.66 -19.17 10.52
N GLY A 10 -9.97 -20.12 9.63
CA GLY A 10 -9.45 -21.49 9.67
C GLY A 10 -7.92 -21.61 9.52
N ARG A 11 -7.19 -20.49 9.42
CA ARG A 11 -5.72 -20.41 9.39
C ARG A 11 -5.13 -19.70 10.61
N GLY A 12 -5.97 -19.25 11.55
CA GLY A 12 -5.53 -18.55 12.74
C GLY A 12 -5.08 -17.10 12.48
N GLU A 13 -5.38 -16.54 11.32
CA GLU A 13 -5.05 -15.15 11.00
C GLU A 13 -6.06 -14.21 11.68
N PRO A 14 -5.60 -13.10 12.29
CA PRO A 14 -6.51 -12.06 12.74
C PRO A 14 -7.32 -11.57 11.53
N ASN A 15 -8.64 -11.56 11.66
CA ASN A 15 -9.57 -10.98 10.68
C ASN A 15 -8.97 -9.69 10.09
N PRO A 16 -8.80 -9.56 8.77
CA PRO A 16 -8.12 -8.39 8.20
C PRO A 16 -8.87 -7.14 8.64
N GLN A 17 -8.23 -6.33 9.46
CA GLN A 17 -8.79 -5.03 9.80
C GLN A 17 -8.85 -4.20 8.52
N PRO A 18 -9.89 -3.37 8.36
CA PRO A 18 -9.96 -2.53 7.19
C PRO A 18 -8.76 -1.59 7.10
N PRO A 19 -8.25 -1.29 5.89
CA PRO A 19 -7.13 -0.40 5.71
C PRO A 19 -7.53 0.96 6.29
N ARG A 20 -6.84 1.35 7.38
CA ARG A 20 -7.04 2.65 8.01
C ARG A 20 -5.99 3.58 7.45
N PRO A 21 -6.38 4.71 6.83
CA PRO A 21 -5.40 5.69 6.43
C PRO A 21 -4.81 6.36 7.67
N GLU A 22 -3.49 6.49 7.66
CA GLU A 22 -2.74 7.21 8.69
C GLU A 22 -3.06 8.71 8.64
N HIS A 23 -3.27 9.25 7.42
CA HIS A 23 -3.60 10.65 7.23
C HIS A 23 -4.66 10.86 6.16
N ARG A 24 -5.45 11.93 6.33
CA ARG A 24 -6.47 12.38 5.36
C ARG A 24 -6.29 13.87 5.12
N HIS A 25 -6.16 14.27 3.86
CA HIS A 25 -6.03 15.68 3.50
C HIS A 25 -6.53 15.93 2.07
N GLY A 26 -7.34 16.96 1.87
CA GLY A 26 -7.79 17.40 0.54
C GLY A 26 -8.53 16.32 -0.27
N GLY A 27 -9.28 15.43 0.38
CA GLY A 27 -9.94 14.30 -0.28
C GLY A 27 -9.03 13.09 -0.55
N CYS A 28 -7.76 13.15 -0.16
CA CYS A 28 -6.82 12.05 -0.27
C CYS A 28 -6.65 11.30 1.06
N GLN A 29 -6.35 10.01 0.94
CA GLN A 29 -6.03 9.07 2.01
C GLN A 29 -4.61 8.59 1.85
N VAL A 30 -3.82 8.67 2.92
CA VAL A 30 -2.44 8.17 2.98
C VAL A 30 -2.42 6.91 3.81
N PHE A 31 -1.85 5.85 3.27
CA PHE A 31 -1.61 4.58 3.92
C PHE A 31 -0.10 4.38 4.06
N ILE A 32 0.34 3.93 5.24
CA ILE A 32 1.73 3.60 5.54
C ILE A 32 1.77 2.13 5.92
N THR A 33 2.47 1.32 5.13
CA THR A 33 2.62 -0.14 5.28
C THR A 33 1.30 -0.93 5.34
N ASP A 34 1.36 -2.25 5.18
CA ASP A 34 0.27 -3.23 5.43
C ASP A 34 -1.07 -3.02 4.71
N VAL A 35 -1.12 -2.24 3.62
CA VAL A 35 -2.30 -2.12 2.76
C VAL A 35 -2.07 -2.76 1.40
N LYS A 36 -2.99 -3.64 1.01
CA LYS A 36 -2.99 -4.31 -0.29
C LYS A 36 -3.33 -3.32 -1.40
N LEU A 37 -2.45 -3.18 -2.37
CA LEU A 37 -2.76 -2.60 -3.67
C LEU A 37 -3.11 -3.73 -4.64
N LYS A 38 -4.33 -3.74 -5.16
CA LYS A 38 -4.76 -4.73 -6.16
C LYS A 38 -4.73 -4.10 -7.56
N ILE A 39 -4.04 -4.75 -8.50
CA ILE A 39 -3.92 -4.32 -9.90
C ILE A 39 -4.42 -5.44 -10.81
N GLY A 40 -5.53 -5.20 -11.50
CA GLY A 40 -6.25 -6.27 -12.20
C GLY A 40 -6.75 -7.36 -11.24
N ASP A 41 -6.95 -8.57 -11.74
CA ASP A 41 -7.58 -9.64 -10.94
C ASP A 41 -6.61 -10.42 -10.04
N GLU A 42 -5.35 -10.56 -10.46
CA GLU A 42 -4.41 -11.51 -9.84
C GLU A 42 -3.26 -10.85 -9.07
N ARG A 43 -2.96 -9.56 -9.31
CA ARG A 43 -1.74 -8.93 -8.77
C ARG A 43 -2.05 -8.14 -7.51
N VAL A 44 -1.32 -8.45 -6.45
CA VAL A 44 -1.40 -7.76 -5.16
C VAL A 44 0.00 -7.34 -4.75
N TYR A 45 0.18 -6.05 -4.46
CA TYR A 45 1.42 -5.46 -3.97
C TYR A 45 1.20 -4.76 -2.62
N TYR A 46 2.29 -4.53 -1.90
CA TYR A 46 2.30 -3.79 -0.64
C TYR A 46 3.33 -2.66 -0.75
N PRO A 47 2.93 -1.47 -1.22
CA PRO A 47 3.80 -0.30 -1.22
C PRO A 47 4.11 0.15 0.21
N ASP A 48 5.30 0.70 0.45
CA ASP A 48 5.65 1.25 1.76
C ASP A 48 4.77 2.45 2.15
N VAL A 49 4.49 3.34 1.17
CA VAL A 49 3.51 4.42 1.31
C VAL A 49 2.63 4.44 0.07
N MET A 50 1.33 4.64 0.27
CA MET A 50 0.36 4.72 -0.80
C MET A 50 -0.63 5.85 -0.56
N VAL A 51 -0.87 6.64 -1.59
CA VAL A 51 -1.92 7.67 -1.59
C VAL A 51 -3.01 7.29 -2.59
N THR A 52 -4.27 7.40 -2.17
CA THR A 52 -5.44 7.41 -3.06
C THR A 52 -6.22 8.68 -2.83
N CYS A 53 -6.72 9.30 -3.89
CA CYS A 53 -7.58 10.48 -3.83
C CYS A 53 -8.93 10.23 -4.52
N ASP A 54 -9.20 8.97 -4.89
CA ASP A 54 -10.45 8.61 -5.55
C ASP A 54 -11.50 8.30 -4.45
N PRO A 55 -12.60 9.06 -4.35
CA PRO A 55 -13.62 8.85 -3.33
C PRO A 55 -14.37 7.51 -3.48
N THR A 56 -14.23 6.84 -4.62
CA THR A 56 -14.82 5.51 -4.87
C THR A 56 -13.93 4.37 -4.39
N ASP A 57 -12.69 4.66 -3.96
CA ASP A 57 -11.75 3.69 -3.40
C ASP A 57 -12.02 3.50 -1.90
N ASN A 58 -13.19 2.92 -1.59
CA ASN A 58 -13.73 2.77 -0.24
C ASN A 58 -13.71 1.31 0.25
N ASN A 59 -12.93 0.45 -0.40
CA ASN A 59 -12.89 -0.97 -0.09
C ASN A 59 -12.17 -1.24 1.25
N GLU A 60 -12.75 -2.15 2.03
CA GLU A 60 -12.27 -2.53 3.36
C GLU A 60 -11.08 -3.50 3.37
N LEU A 61 -10.54 -3.91 2.23
CA LEU A 61 -9.48 -4.94 2.18
C LEU A 61 -8.28 -4.54 1.32
N TYR A 62 -8.47 -3.65 0.34
CA TYR A 62 -7.45 -3.26 -0.62
C TYR A 62 -7.76 -1.90 -1.24
N VAL A 63 -6.75 -1.28 -1.84
CA VAL A 63 -6.84 -0.07 -2.66
C VAL A 63 -6.79 -0.48 -4.12
N LEU A 64 -7.66 0.11 -4.94
CA LEU A 64 -7.77 -0.16 -6.38
C LEU A 64 -7.23 0.97 -7.26
N ARG A 65 -7.27 2.21 -6.76
CA ARG A 65 -6.98 3.41 -7.55
C ARG A 65 -5.96 4.30 -6.85
N PRO A 66 -4.73 3.79 -6.60
CA PRO A 66 -3.70 4.64 -6.04
C PRO A 66 -3.31 5.73 -7.05
N CYS A 67 -2.94 6.89 -6.54
CA CYS A 67 -2.37 7.96 -7.34
C CYS A 67 -0.87 8.13 -7.09
N VAL A 68 -0.37 7.77 -5.90
CA VAL A 68 1.06 7.88 -5.55
C VAL A 68 1.51 6.68 -4.70
N PRO A 69 1.97 5.58 -5.32
CA PRO A 69 2.75 4.55 -4.63
C PRO A 69 4.22 4.99 -4.47
N ILE A 70 4.78 4.74 -3.28
CA ILE A 70 6.16 5.04 -2.91
C ILE A 70 6.81 3.79 -2.31
N GLU A 71 8.04 3.51 -2.73
CA GLU A 71 8.83 2.36 -2.27
C GLU A 71 10.14 2.81 -1.61
N VAL A 72 10.47 2.19 -0.48
CA VAL A 72 11.74 2.32 0.23
C VAL A 72 12.64 1.15 -0.18
N LEU A 73 13.63 1.46 -1.01
CA LEU A 73 14.53 0.47 -1.55
C LEU A 73 15.40 -0.15 -0.46
N SER A 74 15.46 -1.47 -0.49
CA SER A 74 16.37 -2.30 0.30
C SER A 74 17.17 -3.23 -0.62
N PRO A 75 18.32 -3.79 -0.18
CA PRO A 75 19.02 -4.81 -0.96
C PRO A 75 18.14 -5.99 -1.38
N ALA A 76 17.16 -6.35 -0.53
CA ALA A 76 16.25 -7.47 -0.77
C ALA A 76 15.16 -7.15 -1.81
N THR A 77 14.66 -5.92 -1.86
CA THR A 77 13.48 -5.54 -2.67
C THR A 77 13.82 -4.68 -3.88
N GLN A 78 14.99 -4.03 -3.91
CA GLN A 78 15.31 -2.99 -4.91
C GLN A 78 15.20 -3.45 -6.35
N ARG A 79 15.47 -4.74 -6.63
CA ARG A 79 15.36 -5.28 -7.98
C ARG A 79 13.90 -5.29 -8.40
N THR A 80 13.04 -5.90 -7.59
CA THR A 80 11.60 -6.00 -7.84
C THR A 80 10.93 -4.63 -7.88
N ASP A 81 11.31 -3.72 -6.98
CA ASP A 81 10.76 -2.36 -6.94
C ASP A 81 11.08 -1.61 -8.24
N ARG A 82 12.32 -1.71 -8.74
CA ARG A 82 12.77 -1.00 -9.95
C ARG A 82 12.35 -1.65 -11.26
N THR A 83 11.87 -2.90 -11.24
CA THR A 83 11.45 -3.62 -12.45
C THR A 83 9.96 -3.94 -12.39
N GLU A 84 9.60 -5.06 -11.77
CA GLU A 84 8.25 -5.62 -11.82
C GLU A 84 7.21 -4.64 -11.29
N LYS A 85 7.44 -4.06 -10.10
CA LYS A 85 6.48 -3.13 -9.51
C LYS A 85 6.36 -1.86 -10.35
N LEU A 86 7.48 -1.32 -10.84
CA LEU A 86 7.46 -0.16 -11.73
C LEU A 86 6.62 -0.44 -12.97
N GLU A 87 6.87 -1.55 -13.68
CA GLU A 87 6.10 -1.95 -14.86
C GLU A 87 4.61 -2.05 -14.55
N LYS A 88 4.25 -2.67 -13.42
CA LYS A 88 2.83 -2.82 -13.02
C LYS A 88 2.18 -1.55 -12.52
N TYR A 89 2.91 -0.65 -11.89
CA TYR A 89 2.36 0.62 -11.45
C TYR A 89 2.10 1.54 -12.63
N LEU A 90 2.96 1.51 -13.66
CA LEU A 90 2.73 2.26 -14.89
C LEU A 90 1.47 1.81 -15.65
N GLU A 91 0.96 0.61 -15.40
CA GLU A 91 -0.33 0.12 -15.96
C GLU A 91 -1.56 0.73 -15.24
N ILE A 92 -1.40 1.40 -14.09
CA ILE A 92 -2.51 1.93 -13.29
C ILE A 92 -3.02 3.26 -13.88
N PRO A 93 -4.29 3.37 -14.31
CA PRO A 93 -4.80 4.60 -14.94
C PRO A 93 -4.81 5.84 -14.04
N SER A 94 -4.94 5.64 -12.72
CA SER A 94 -4.95 6.71 -11.73
C SER A 94 -3.55 7.15 -11.28
N LEU A 95 -2.48 6.48 -11.74
CA LEU A 95 -1.11 6.81 -11.34
C LEU A 95 -0.77 8.24 -11.75
N ARG A 96 -0.32 9.04 -10.79
CA ARG A 96 0.20 10.40 -11.01
C ARG A 96 1.70 10.47 -10.82
N LEU A 97 2.22 9.69 -9.87
CA LEU A 97 3.64 9.66 -9.54
C LEU A 97 4.02 8.29 -8.98
N TYR A 98 5.12 7.73 -9.45
CA TYR A 98 5.82 6.64 -8.79
C TYR A 98 7.17 7.15 -8.28
N ARG A 99 7.49 6.89 -7.00
CA ARG A 99 8.75 7.35 -6.40
C ARG A 99 9.41 6.22 -5.62
N THR A 100 10.72 6.11 -5.78
CA THR A 100 11.57 5.25 -4.94
C THR A 100 12.52 6.10 -4.10
N GLY A 101 12.83 5.62 -2.89
CA GLY A 101 13.79 6.26 -1.99
C GLY A 101 14.73 5.23 -1.37
N VAL A 102 16.01 5.55 -1.23
CA VAL A 102 16.96 4.74 -0.44
C VAL A 102 17.07 5.33 0.96
N ARG A 103 17.22 4.48 1.99
CA ARG A 103 17.58 4.97 3.33
C ARG A 103 18.99 5.55 3.28
N SER A 104 19.14 6.83 3.61
CA SER A 104 20.46 7.42 3.82
C SER A 104 21.13 6.74 5.00
N ARG A 105 22.34 6.21 4.81
CA ARG A 105 23.17 5.83 5.96
C ARG A 105 23.59 7.13 6.67
N PRO A 106 23.49 7.21 8.00
CA PRO A 106 24.11 8.31 8.71
C PRO A 106 25.60 8.31 8.34
N THR A 107 26.07 9.43 7.78
CA THR A 107 27.50 9.64 7.57
C THR A 107 28.06 9.94 8.95
N SER A 108 28.85 9.02 9.51
CA SER A 108 29.67 9.35 10.68
C SER A 108 30.59 10.51 10.27
N ALA A 109 30.37 11.67 10.88
CA ALA A 109 31.29 12.81 10.82
C ALA A 109 32.52 12.52 11.69
#